data_AF-A0A6N7X3R9-F1
#
_entry.id   AF-A0A6N7X3R9-F1
#
_cell.length_a   1.000
_cell.length_b   1.000
_cell.length_c   1.000
_cell.angle_alpha   90.00
_cell.angle_beta   90.00
_cell.angle_gamma   90.00
#
_symmetry.space_group_name_H-M   'P 1'
#
loop_
_entity.id
_entity.type
_entity.pdbx_description
1 polymer ?
#
loop_
_entity_poly.entity_id
_entity_poly.type
_entity_poly.pdbx_seq_one_letter_code
_entity_poly.pdbx_strand_id
1 'polypeptide(L)' 'MTRKAYDTDLTDQEWAKLEPYFSKHRTYKWSKRELVNATLYITKTGCQWRMLPHDFPPYPTVWSFFRRAKESGL' A
#
# COMPACT_ATOMS: atom_id res chain seq x y z
N MET A 1 9.97 8.94 6.35
CA MET A 1 9.10 10.11 6.57
C MET A 1 7.89 9.61 7.32
N THR A 2 7.69 10.09 8.54
CA THR A 2 6.60 9.63 9.41
C THR A 2 5.39 10.50 9.11
N ARG A 3 4.51 10.05 8.21
CA ARG A 3 3.21 10.69 8.01
C ARG A 3 2.28 10.33 9.17
N LYS A 4 1.24 11.13 9.37
CA LYS A 4 0.18 10.77 10.32
C LYS A 4 -0.52 9.50 9.79
N ALA A 5 -0.68 8.51 10.67
CA ALA A 5 -1.37 7.29 10.31
C ALA A 5 -2.86 7.58 10.01
N TYR A 6 -3.41 6.89 9.01
CA TYR A 6 -4.84 6.85 8.76
C TYR A 6 -5.46 5.69 9.55
N ASP A 7 -6.76 5.74 9.81
CA ASP A 7 -7.49 4.64 10.46
C ASP A 7 -7.51 3.35 9.60
N THR A 8 -7.14 3.45 8.33
CA THR A 8 -6.98 2.33 7.39
C THR A 8 -5.60 1.69 7.43
N ASP A 9 -4.64 2.30 8.12
CA ASP A 9 -3.27 1.81 8.17
C ASP A 9 -3.18 0.57 9.06
N LEU A 10 -2.37 -0.37 8.62
CA LEU A 10 -2.11 -1.59 9.38
C LEU A 10 -1.31 -1.28 10.64
N THR A 11 -1.70 -1.90 11.75
CA THR A 11 -0.86 -1.99 12.94
C THR A 11 0.41 -2.80 12.65
N ASP A 12 1.43 -2.68 13.50
CA ASP A 12 2.66 -3.45 13.35
C ASP A 12 2.40 -4.97 13.40
N GLN A 13 1.43 -5.39 14.23
CA GLN A 13 1.07 -6.80 14.38
C GLN A 13 0.36 -7.36 13.14
N GLU A 14 -0.53 -6.57 12.52
CA GLU A 14 -1.18 -6.97 11.27
C GLU A 14 -0.18 -6.96 10.12
N TRP A 15 0.70 -5.96 10.06
CA TRP A 15 1.77 -5.91 9.08
C TRP A 15 2.69 -7.13 9.17
N ALA A 16 3.09 -7.54 10.38
CA ALA A 16 3.95 -8.70 10.58
C ALA A 16 3.35 -10.00 10.00
N LYS A 17 2.02 -10.14 9.96
CA LYS A 17 1.34 -11.28 9.33
C LYS A 17 1.35 -11.19 7.80
N LEU A 18 1.29 -9.98 7.25
CA LEU A 18 1.19 -9.73 5.81
C LEU A 18 2.55 -9.62 5.12
N GLU A 19 3.56 -9.12 5.81
CA GLU A 19 4.91 -8.89 5.28
C GLU A 19 5.53 -10.09 4.53
N PRO A 20 5.40 -11.35 5.02
CA PRO A 20 5.99 -12.50 4.34
C PRO A 20 5.47 -12.72 2.92
N TYR A 21 4.21 -12.37 2.66
CA TYR A 21 3.58 -12.52 1.34
C TYR A 21 4.16 -11.56 0.31
N PHE A 22 4.65 -10.41 0.76
CA PHE A 22 5.26 -9.42 -0.13
C PHE A 22 6.75 -9.64 -0.35
N SER A 23 7.40 -10.59 0.33
CA SER A 23 8.85 -10.85 0.27
C SER A 23 9.36 -11.10 -1.16
N LYS A 24 8.60 -11.85 -1.97
CA LYS A 24 8.95 -12.20 -3.36
C LYS A 24 8.68 -11.08 -4.37
N HIS A 25 8.00 -10.00 -3.97
CA HIS A 25 7.73 -8.88 -4.86
C HIS A 25 8.96 -7.98 -5.01
N ARG A 26 9.11 -7.42 -6.22
CA ARG A 26 10.16 -6.45 -6.60
C ARG A 26 10.37 -5.40 -5.50
N THR A 27 11.63 -5.02 -5.30
CA THR A 27 12.00 -3.87 -4.47
C THR A 27 11.50 -2.58 -5.09
N TYR A 28 10.71 -1.82 -4.33
CA TYR A 28 10.30 -0.46 -4.66
C TYR A 28 11.16 0.54 -3.90
N LYS A 29 11.20 1.79 -4.36
CA LYS A 29 11.76 2.91 -3.59
C LYS A 29 11.00 3.12 -2.26
N TRP A 30 9.73 2.75 -2.23
CA TRP A 30 8.82 2.89 -1.10
C TRP A 30 8.70 1.58 -0.32
N SER A 31 8.41 1.68 0.97
CA SER A 31 8.17 0.49 1.79
C SER A 31 6.91 -0.24 1.30
N LYS A 32 6.94 -1.58 1.35
CA LYS A 32 5.80 -2.41 0.95
C LYS A 32 4.58 -2.11 1.82
N ARG A 33 4.81 -1.84 3.12
CA ARG A 33 3.76 -1.41 4.05
C ARG A 33 3.05 -0.15 3.59
N GLU A 34 3.77 0.87 3.16
CA GLU A 34 3.15 2.11 2.70
C GLU A 34 2.36 1.92 1.40
N LEU A 35 2.81 1.03 0.52
CA LEU A 35 2.06 0.68 -0.69
C LEU A 35 0.77 -0.09 -0.36
N VAL A 36 0.80 -0.98 0.64
CA VAL A 36 -0.38 -1.69 1.14
C VAL A 36 -1.34 -0.74 1.84
N ASN A 37 -0.85 0.10 2.76
CA ASN A 37 -1.64 1.12 3.44
C ASN A 37 -2.35 2.05 2.44
N ALA A 38 -1.65 2.53 1.40
CA ALA A 38 -2.25 3.34 0.34
C ALA A 38 -3.36 2.59 -0.43
N THR A 39 -3.16 1.30 -0.69
CA THR A 39 -4.16 0.44 -1.36
C THR A 39 -5.38 0.23 -0.46
N LEU A 40 -5.19 -0.02 0.83
CA LEU A 40 -6.26 -0.17 1.81
C LEU A 40 -7.05 1.13 1.96
N TYR A 41 -6.37 2.28 1.99
CA TYR A 41 -7.00 3.59 2.03
C TYR A 41 -7.96 3.78 0.85
N ILE A 42 -7.49 3.54 -0.38
CA ILE A 42 -8.32 3.62 -1.60
C ILE A 42 -9.50 2.64 -1.52
N THR A 43 -9.25 1.41 -1.07
CA THR A 43 -10.27 0.35 -1.02
C THR A 43 -11.36 0.68 0.01
N LYS A 44 -11.00 1.26 1.15
CA LYS A 44 -11.94 1.62 2.22
C LYS A 44 -12.72 2.89 1.91
N THR A 45 -12.05 3.90 1.34
CA THR A 45 -12.66 5.22 1.06
C THR A 45 -13.38 5.27 -0.29
N GLY A 46 -12.99 4.44 -1.25
CA GLY A 46 -13.47 4.48 -2.62
C GLY A 46 -12.94 5.70 -3.41
N CYS A 47 -11.92 6.40 -2.92
CA CYS A 47 -11.40 7.57 -3.61
C CYS A 47 -10.78 7.21 -4.97
N GLN A 48 -10.83 8.14 -5.93
CA GLN A 48 -10.17 7.94 -7.21
C GLN A 48 -8.65 7.86 -7.01
N TRP A 49 -7.96 7.03 -7.81
CA TRP A 49 -6.50 6.87 -7.74
C TRP A 49 -5.73 8.20 -7.79
N ARG A 50 -6.18 9.14 -8.64
CA ARG A 50 -5.54 10.47 -8.77
C ARG A 50 -5.78 11.39 -7.58
N MET A 51 -6.72 11.05 -6.70
CA MET A 51 -7.04 11.79 -5.47
C MET A 51 -6.36 11.18 -4.24
N LEU A 52 -5.45 10.22 -4.43
CA LEU A 52 -4.69 9.67 -3.31
C LEU A 52 -3.93 10.81 -2.60
N PRO A 53 -4.04 10.92 -1.26
CA PRO A 53 -3.32 11.93 -0.48
C PRO A 53 -1.82 11.96 -0.76
N HIS A 54 -1.23 13.15 -0.76
CA HIS A 54 0.17 13.38 -1.16
C HIS A 54 1.21 12.84 -0.15
N ASP A 55 0.77 12.46 1.05
CA ASP A 55 1.61 11.83 2.06
C ASP A 55 1.85 10.33 1.77
N PHE A 56 1.03 9.72 0.92
CA PHE A 56 1.28 8.38 0.39
C PHE A 56 2.29 8.39 -0.78
N PRO A 57 2.86 7.21 -1.11
CA PRO A 57 3.60 7.05 -2.35
C PRO A 57 2.77 7.51 -3.57
N PRO A 58 3.41 8.03 -4.64
CA PRO A 58 2.69 8.52 -5.81
C PRO A 58 1.74 7.47 -6.39
N TYR A 59 0.51 7.88 -6.74
CA TYR A 59 -0.53 6.96 -7.22
C TYR A 59 -0.08 6.00 -8.35
N PRO A 60 0.79 6.38 -9.33
CA PRO A 60 1.20 5.44 -10.36
C PRO A 60 2.02 4.28 -9.79
N THR A 61 2.78 4.55 -8.73
CA THR A 61 3.58 3.54 -8.01
C THR A 61 2.66 2.60 -7.24
N VAL A 62 1.68 3.15 -6.50
CA VAL A 62 0.69 2.35 -5.75
C VAL A 62 -0.14 1.49 -6.71
N TRP A 63 -0.60 2.06 -7.82
CA TRP A 63 -1.33 1.33 -8.86
C TRP A 63 -0.49 0.19 -9.46
N SER A 64 0.78 0.45 -9.79
CA SER A 64 1.68 -0.58 -10.32
C SER A 64 1.89 -1.73 -9.33
N PHE A 65 2.03 -1.41 -8.05
CA PHE A 65 2.12 -2.39 -6.97
C PHE A 65 0.84 -3.22 -6.86
N PHE A 66 -0.32 -2.56 -6.74
CA PHE A 66 -1.63 -3.20 -6.62
C PHE A 66 -1.93 -4.15 -7.78
N ARG A 67 -1.74 -3.66 -9.03
CA ARG A 67 -1.97 -4.46 -10.23
C ARG A 67 -1.15 -5.76 -10.23
N ARG A 68 0.12 -5.68 -9.85
CA ARG A 68 1.02 -6.85 -9.79
C ARG A 68 0.66 -7.81 -8.67
N ALA A 69 0.27 -7.31 -7.50
CA ALA A 69 -0.20 -8.15 -6.40
C ALA A 69 -1.46 -8.94 -6.83
N LYS A 70 -2.41 -8.25 -7.44
CA LYS A 70 -3.63 -8.87 -7.99
C LYS A 70 -3.33 -9.91 -9.07
N GLU A 71 -2.39 -9.63 -9.99
CA GLU A 71 -1.96 -10.57 -11.03
C GLU A 71 -1.27 -11.82 -10.46
N SER A 72 -0.60 -11.70 -9.31
CA SER A 72 0.01 -12.85 -8.63
C SER A 72 -0.97 -13.67 -7.79
N GLY A 73 -2.25 -13.28 -7.72
CA GLY A 73 -3.26 -13.93 -6.89
C GLY A 73 -3.11 -13.64 -5.39
N LEU A 74 -2.41 -12.54 -5.06
CA LEU A 74 -2.34 -11.99 -3.70
C LEU A 74 -3.52 -11.07 -3.43
#